data_AF-A0A497M6M8-F1
#
_entry.id   AF-A0A497M6M8-F1
#
_cell.length_a   1.000
_cell.length_b   1.000
_cell.length_c   1.000
_cell.angle_alpha   90.00
_cell.angle_beta   90.00
_cell.angle_gamma   90.00
#
_symmetry.space_group_name_H-M   'P 1'
#
loop_
_entity.id
_entity.type
_entity.pdbx_description
1 polymer ?
#
loop_
_entity_poly.entity_id
_entity_poly.type
_entity_poly.pdbx_seq_one_letter_code
_entity_poly.pdbx_strand_id
1 'polypeptide(L)'
;LSCGNCSLVCPTCYCFDVYDVLELNLRSGVRVRELDSCQLLEYAEVALGGNFRRNRFQRLRHWMLCKFGVAGGGLYSSCVGCGRCIVYCPANIDLTEVASRLRGGG
;
A
#
# COMPACT_ATOMS: atom_id res chain seq x y z
N LEU A 1 5.28 8.42 -9.44
CA LEU A 1 3.81 8.64 -9.43
C LEU A 1 3.20 8.38 -8.05
N SER A 2 3.49 7.26 -7.37
CA SER A 2 2.96 6.98 -6.02
C SER A 2 1.42 7.06 -5.92
N CYS A 3 0.71 6.71 -6.99
CA CYS A 3 -0.74 6.89 -7.11
C CYS A 3 -1.60 5.89 -6.31
N GLY A 4 -1.01 4.90 -5.65
CA GLY A 4 -1.74 3.92 -4.85
C GLY A 4 -2.56 2.87 -5.60
N ASN A 5 -2.67 2.96 -6.93
CA ASN A 5 -3.44 2.02 -7.73
C ASN A 5 -3.12 0.55 -7.44
N CYS A 6 -1.83 0.20 -7.29
CA CYS A 6 -1.39 -1.16 -6.99
C CYS A 6 -1.96 -1.73 -5.68
N SER A 7 -2.33 -0.88 -4.73
CA SER A 7 -3.02 -1.28 -3.50
C SER A 7 -4.53 -1.38 -3.75
N LEU A 8 -5.11 -0.33 -4.34
CA LEU A 8 -6.57 -0.17 -4.48
C LEU A 8 -7.24 -1.20 -5.40
N VAL A 9 -6.57 -1.64 -6.48
CA VAL A 9 -7.14 -2.67 -7.38
C VAL A 9 -6.80 -4.10 -6.96
N CYS A 10 -5.93 -4.26 -5.95
CA CYS A 10 -5.36 -5.54 -5.58
C CYS A 10 -6.20 -6.21 -4.48
N PRO A 11 -6.82 -7.39 -4.73
CA PRO A 11 -7.72 -8.03 -3.75
C PRO A 11 -6.99 -8.61 -2.54
N THR A 12 -5.67 -8.80 -2.62
CA THR A 12 -4.86 -9.31 -1.50
C THR A 12 -4.07 -8.21 -0.80
N CYS A 13 -4.29 -6.94 -1.16
CA CYS A 13 -3.76 -5.82 -0.39
C CYS A 13 -4.66 -5.59 0.83
N TYR A 14 -4.04 -5.29 1.97
CA TYR A 14 -4.73 -5.12 3.26
C TYR A 14 -4.45 -3.76 3.89
N CYS A 15 -3.94 -2.80 3.11
CA CYS A 15 -3.75 -1.43 3.59
C CYS A 15 -5.11 -0.78 3.85
N PHE A 16 -5.23 -0.17 5.02
CA PHE A 16 -6.43 0.56 5.44
C PHE A 16 -6.01 1.74 6.30
N ASP A 17 -6.86 2.76 6.34
CA ASP A 17 -6.79 3.85 7.31
C ASP A 17 -7.98 3.78 8.28
N VAL A 18 -7.85 4.45 9.41
CA VAL A 18 -8.88 4.53 10.44
C VAL A 18 -9.07 5.99 10.85
N TYR A 19 -10.28 6.49 10.67
CA TYR A 19 -10.66 7.84 11.08
C TYR A 19 -11.93 7.83 11.91
N ASP A 20 -12.07 8.85 12.75
CA ASP A 20 -13.23 9.06 13.61
C ASP A 20 -14.16 10.10 12.98
N VAL A 21 -15.43 9.75 12.81
CA VAL A 21 -16.50 10.67 12.38
C VAL A 21 -17.30 11.03 13.62
N LEU A 22 -17.18 12.27 14.06
CA LEU A 22 -17.90 12.78 15.22
C LEU A 22 -19.25 13.37 14.80
N GLU A 23 -20.28 13.12 15.61
CA GLU A 23 -21.55 13.83 15.52
C GLU A 23 -21.34 15.32 15.80
N LEU A 24 -22.18 16.19 15.23
CA LEU A 24 -22.07 17.64 15.40
C LEU A 24 -22.15 18.09 16.88
N ASN A 25 -22.75 17.26 17.74
CA ASN A 25 -22.84 17.51 19.17
C ASN A 25 -21.54 17.20 19.95
N LEU A 26 -20.53 16.61 19.29
CA LEU A 26 -19.24 16.20 19.86
C LEU A 26 -19.34 15.25 21.07
N ARG A 27 -20.46 14.55 21.23
CA ARG A 27 -20.71 13.60 22.34
C ARG A 27 -20.69 12.15 21.91
N SER A 28 -20.88 11.89 20.63
CA SER A 28 -20.86 10.56 20.04
C SER A 28 -20.21 10.59 18.67
N GLY A 29 -19.84 9.43 18.16
CA GLY A 29 -19.24 9.29 16.84
C GLY A 29 -19.03 7.83 16.50
N VAL A 30 -18.52 7.59 15.30
CA VAL A 30 -18.18 6.26 14.79
C VAL A 30 -16.73 6.23 14.35
N ARG A 31 -16.05 5.12 14.63
CA ARG A 31 -14.73 4.83 14.09
C ARG A 31 -14.87 4.03 12.82
N VAL A 32 -14.41 4.58 11.71
CA VAL A 32 -14.52 3.98 10.37
C VAL A 32 -13.17 3.41 9.96
N ARG A 33 -13.19 2.24 9.33
CA ARG A 33 -12.04 1.69 8.61
C ARG A 33 -12.33 1.76 7.12
N GLU A 34 -11.41 2.35 6.37
CA GLU A 34 -11.50 2.45 4.91
C GLU A 34 -10.26 1.88 4.24
N LEU A 35 -10.40 1.34 3.04
CA LEU A 35 -9.25 0.90 2.25
C LEU A 35 -8.38 2.10 1.90
N ASP A 36 -7.08 1.94 2.11
CA ASP A 36 -6.10 2.98 1.81
C ASP A 36 -4.84 2.34 1.21
N SER A 37 -3.83 3.16 0.90
CA SER A 37 -2.64 2.73 0.20
C SER A 37 -1.39 3.30 0.83
N CYS A 38 -0.49 2.39 1.23
CA CYS A 38 0.84 2.74 1.73
C CYS A 38 1.78 3.41 0.70
N GLN A 39 1.31 3.61 -0.54
CA GLN A 39 1.99 4.44 -1.54
C GLN A 39 1.70 5.93 -1.39
N LEU A 40 0.59 6.30 -0.77
CA LEU A 40 0.23 7.68 -0.48
C LEU A 40 1.16 8.24 0.60
N LEU A 41 1.42 9.53 0.58
CA LEU A 41 2.39 10.15 1.50
C LEU A 41 1.83 10.14 2.93
N GLU A 42 0.54 10.40 3.02
CA GLU A 42 -0.29 10.60 4.21
C GLU A 42 -0.38 9.31 5.04
N TYR A 43 -0.34 8.13 4.40
CA TYR A 43 -0.44 6.82 5.06
C TYR A 43 0.60 6.59 6.19
N ALA A 44 1.77 7.22 6.08
CA ALA A 44 2.84 7.10 7.06
C ALA A 44 3.10 8.40 7.84
N GLU A 45 2.22 9.39 7.68
CA GLU A 45 2.25 10.65 8.42
C GLU A 45 1.76 10.43 9.86
N VAL A 46 2.41 11.11 10.80
CA VAL A 46 2.07 11.09 12.21
C VAL A 46 2.04 12.52 12.75
N ALA A 47 1.55 12.67 13.99
CA ALA A 47 1.50 13.95 14.67
C ALA A 47 2.83 14.72 14.58
N LEU A 48 2.72 16.06 14.59
CA LEU A 48 3.86 16.99 14.49
C LEU A 48 4.59 16.95 13.13
N GLY A 49 3.93 16.51 12.05
CA GLY A 49 4.49 16.49 10.69
C GLY A 49 5.57 15.43 10.48
N GLY A 50 5.66 14.44 11.38
CA GLY A 50 6.54 13.29 11.23
C GLY A 50 6.05 12.37 10.11
N ASN A 51 6.97 11.71 9.40
CA ASN A 51 6.59 10.72 8.40
C ASN A 51 7.63 9.60 8.29
N PHE A 52 7.24 8.36 8.59
CA PHE A 52 8.16 7.22 8.59
C PHE A 52 8.61 6.79 7.19
N ARG A 53 7.91 7.22 6.14
CA ARG A 53 8.18 6.84 4.74
C ARG A 53 8.01 8.03 3.80
N ARG A 54 8.66 9.15 4.13
CA ARG A 54 8.55 10.40 3.36
C ARG A 54 8.97 10.26 1.91
N ASN A 55 10.00 9.44 1.64
CA ASN A 55 10.51 9.24 0.29
C ASN A 55 9.71 8.17 -0.49
N ARG A 56 9.42 8.44 -1.77
CA ARG A 56 8.67 7.53 -2.65
C ARG A 56 9.26 6.13 -2.73
N PHE A 57 10.59 6.02 -2.78
CA PHE A 57 11.28 4.73 -2.83
C PHE A 57 11.04 3.90 -1.56
N GLN A 58 10.98 4.53 -0.37
CA GLN A 58 10.72 3.82 0.88
C GLN A 58 9.31 3.22 0.88
N ARG A 59 8.32 3.94 0.34
CA ARG A 59 6.95 3.47 0.19
C ARG A 59 6.85 2.32 -0.82
N LEU A 60 7.47 2.46 -1.98
CA LEU A 60 7.52 1.37 -2.98
C LEU A 60 8.17 0.11 -2.41
N ARG A 61 9.34 0.26 -1.76
CA ARG A 61 10.02 -0.85 -1.08
C ARG A 61 9.10 -1.51 -0.05
N HIS A 62 8.44 -0.74 0.79
CA HIS A 62 7.51 -1.29 1.79
C HIS A 62 6.38 -2.11 1.15
N TRP A 63 5.73 -1.59 0.11
CA TRP A 63 4.69 -2.31 -0.61
C TRP A 63 5.20 -3.61 -1.23
N MET A 64 6.36 -3.58 -1.89
CA MET A 64 6.97 -4.79 -2.47
C MET A 64 7.27 -5.84 -1.39
N LEU A 65 7.83 -5.43 -0.24
CA LEU A 65 8.13 -6.36 0.85
C LEU A 65 6.85 -6.96 1.46
N CYS A 66 5.77 -6.18 1.63
CA CYS A 66 4.48 -6.72 2.09
C CYS A 66 3.84 -7.64 1.06
N LYS A 67 3.91 -7.27 -0.23
CA LYS A 67 3.30 -8.00 -1.34
C LYS A 67 3.98 -9.35 -1.60
N PHE A 68 5.29 -9.40 -1.43
CA PHE A 68 6.11 -10.57 -1.73
C PHE A 68 6.67 -11.28 -0.48
N GLY A 69 6.11 -11.02 0.70
CA GLY A 69 6.27 -11.83 1.92
C GLY A 69 7.37 -11.38 2.89
N VAL A 70 8.29 -10.52 2.46
CA VAL A 70 9.49 -10.16 3.24
C VAL A 70 9.19 -9.29 4.47
N ALA A 71 8.12 -8.48 4.47
CA ALA A 71 7.88 -7.49 5.54
C ALA A 71 7.33 -8.08 6.86
N GLY A 72 6.75 -9.28 6.84
CA GLY A 72 6.05 -9.88 7.99
C GLY A 72 6.70 -11.16 8.52
N GLY A 73 7.92 -11.50 8.09
CA GLY A 73 8.53 -12.80 8.39
C GLY A 73 7.87 -13.99 7.68
N GLY A 74 7.01 -13.72 6.69
CA GLY A 74 6.34 -14.76 5.91
C GLY A 74 7.25 -15.32 4.82
N LEU A 75 7.32 -16.64 4.71
CA LEU A 75 7.96 -17.30 3.56
C LEU A 75 7.18 -17.11 2.26
N TYR A 76 5.93 -16.62 2.33
CA TYR A 76 4.96 -16.70 1.23
C TYR A 76 4.53 -15.33 0.71
N SER A 77 4.45 -15.19 -0.61
CA SER A 77 3.93 -14.00 -1.28
C SER A 77 2.40 -13.95 -1.21
N SER A 78 1.83 -12.76 -0.97
CA SER A 78 0.39 -12.51 -1.11
C SER A 78 -0.03 -12.22 -2.57
N CYS A 79 0.93 -12.17 -3.50
CA CYS A 79 0.64 -12.01 -4.91
C CYS A 79 0.23 -13.34 -5.54
N VAL A 80 -0.98 -13.40 -6.11
CA VAL A 80 -1.51 -14.58 -6.82
C VAL A 80 -1.43 -14.45 -8.34
N GLY A 81 -0.73 -13.45 -8.87
CA GLY A 81 -0.57 -13.26 -10.31
C GLY A 81 -1.82 -12.73 -11.06
N CYS A 82 -2.79 -12.13 -10.37
CA CYS A 82 -4.05 -11.69 -10.99
C CYS A 82 -3.95 -10.52 -12.02
N GLY A 83 -2.78 -9.90 -12.19
CA GLY A 83 -2.54 -8.88 -13.23
C GLY A 83 -3.21 -7.52 -13.07
N ARG A 84 -4.18 -7.33 -12.16
CA ARG A 84 -4.96 -6.07 -12.04
C ARG A 84 -4.09 -4.82 -11.86
N CYS A 85 -3.02 -4.92 -11.06
CA CYS A 85 -2.10 -3.81 -10.84
C CYS A 85 -1.31 -3.38 -12.10
N ILE A 86 -1.19 -4.27 -13.09
CA ILE A 86 -0.55 -4.00 -14.38
C ILE A 86 -1.58 -3.39 -15.34
N VAL A 87 -2.74 -4.05 -15.48
CA VAL A 87 -3.82 -3.63 -16.39
C VAL A 87 -4.28 -2.19 -16.13
N TYR A 88 -4.43 -1.82 -14.85
CA TYR A 88 -4.91 -0.50 -14.48
C TYR A 88 -3.77 0.49 -14.16
N CYS A 89 -2.52 0.14 -14.43
CA CYS A 89 -1.40 1.04 -14.12
C CYS A 89 -1.39 2.24 -15.10
N PRO A 90 -1.59 3.48 -14.63
CA PRO A 90 -1.52 4.66 -15.50
C PRO A 90 -0.11 4.94 -16.04
N ALA A 91 0.92 4.29 -15.46
CA ALA A 91 2.31 4.43 -15.85
C ALA A 91 2.87 3.19 -16.59
N ASN A 92 2.01 2.22 -16.94
CA ASN A 92 2.40 0.99 -17.64
C ASN A 92 3.54 0.21 -16.97
N ILE A 93 3.51 0.12 -15.63
CA ILE A 93 4.50 -0.65 -14.87
C ILE A 93 4.12 -2.13 -14.89
N ASP A 94 5.03 -2.98 -15.36
CA ASP A 94 4.92 -4.42 -15.24
C ASP A 94 5.53 -4.90 -13.91
N LEU A 95 4.67 -5.34 -13.01
CA LEU A 95 5.08 -5.80 -11.69
C LEU A 95 5.84 -7.15 -11.73
N THR A 96 5.64 -7.95 -12.77
CA THR A 96 6.31 -9.25 -12.94
C THR A 96 7.79 -9.06 -13.25
N GLU A 97 8.13 -8.06 -14.05
CA GLU A 97 9.51 -7.68 -14.36
C GLU A 97 10.24 -7.23 -13.09
N VAL A 98 9.61 -6.36 -12.30
CA VAL A 98 10.16 -5.89 -11.02
C VAL A 98 10.36 -7.07 -10.05
N ALA A 99 9.38 -7.97 -9.95
CA ALA A 99 9.47 -9.15 -9.10
C ALA A 99 10.55 -10.16 -9.59
N SER A 100 10.78 -10.29 -10.89
CA SER A 100 11.85 -11.12 -11.45
C SER A 100 13.23 -10.59 -11.05
N ARG A 101 13.45 -9.28 -11.22
CA ARG A 101 14.70 -8.62 -10.85
C ARG A 101 15.01 -8.76 -9.36
N LEU A 102 13.98 -8.73 -8.49
CA LEU A 102 14.15 -8.93 -7.04
C LEU A 102 14.50 -10.37 -6.66
N ARG A 103 14.15 -11.37 -7.48
CA ARG A 103 14.45 -12.79 -7.23
C ARG A 103 15.78 -13.25 -7.84
N GLY A 104 16.55 -12.34 -8.46
CA GLY A 104 17.81 -12.67 -9.12
C GLY A 104 17.64 -13.37 -10.47
N GLY A 105 16.44 -13.35 -11.05
CA GLY A 105 16.19 -13.88 -12.39
C GLY A 105 16.61 -12.88 -13.46
N GLY A 106 17.84 -13.03 -13.94
CA GLY A 106 18.38 -12.49 -15.19
C GLY A 106 18.81 -13.63 -16.10
#